data_AF-A0A7Y4S5D6-F1
#
_entry.id   AF-A0A7Y4S5D6-F1
#
_cell.length_a   1.000
_cell.length_b   1.000
_cell.length_c   1.000
_cell.angle_alpha   90.00
_cell.angle_beta   90.00
_cell.angle_gamma   90.00
#
_symmetry.space_group_name_H-M   'P 1'
#
loop_
_entity.id
_entity.type
_entity.pdbx_description
1 polymer ?
#
loop_
_entity_poly.entity_id
_entity_poly.type
_entity_poly.pdbx_seq_one_letter_code
_entity_poly.pdbx_strand_id
1 'polypeptide(L)'
;MAFNFEDHYEPIKSECESISDLTISAYKLDGDRNSLKWQLGCYGLKSCDYVLIIQEKITLIEISDLSKQFSGSSERLKKIIKAIPLEKSEIKALSAKDIMINEIVHKYIHSLIILHELGKHESNYNFNLENMGFIVAHFSGWSDIQALDHIKRSIKDRFQGKLTPELKIIPFADLENLLRTTP
;
A
#
# COMPACT_ATOMS: atom_id res chain seq x y z
N MET A 1 11.22 15.67 -21.89
CA MET A 1 10.05 16.28 -21.22
C MET A 1 10.47 16.59 -19.80
N ALA A 2 10.12 17.77 -19.29
CA ALA A 2 10.30 18.05 -17.87
C ALA A 2 9.30 17.19 -17.08
N PHE A 3 9.73 16.66 -15.93
CA PHE A 3 8.85 16.01 -14.97
C PHE A 3 7.82 17.04 -14.48
N ASN A 4 6.53 16.69 -14.46
CA ASN A 4 5.48 17.52 -13.88
C ASN A 4 4.65 16.68 -12.91
N PHE A 5 4.87 16.92 -11.62
CA PHE A 5 4.24 16.18 -10.54
C PHE A 5 2.70 16.23 -10.59
N GLU A 6 2.14 17.37 -11.00
CA GLU A 6 0.70 17.64 -11.02
C GLU A 6 -0.07 16.80 -12.06
N ASP A 7 0.61 16.27 -13.08
CA ASP A 7 -0.02 15.44 -14.11
C ASP A 7 -0.54 14.10 -13.55
N HIS A 8 -0.13 13.73 -12.34
CA HIS A 8 -0.49 12.48 -11.67
C HIS A 8 -1.58 12.64 -10.61
N TYR A 9 -2.12 13.84 -10.42
CA TYR A 9 -3.18 14.10 -9.45
C TYR A 9 -4.54 13.66 -10.02
N GLU A 10 -5.06 12.54 -9.53
CA GLU A 10 -6.32 11.96 -10.00
C GLU A 10 -7.22 11.50 -8.84
N PRO A 11 -8.54 11.34 -9.05
CA PRO A 11 -9.42 10.72 -8.07
C PRO A 11 -8.90 9.33 -7.67
N ILE A 12 -8.97 9.00 -6.38
CA ILE A 12 -8.57 7.68 -5.88
C ILE A 12 -9.55 6.63 -6.44
N LYS A 13 -9.05 5.80 -7.36
CA LYS A 13 -9.86 4.80 -8.06
C LYS A 13 -10.08 3.54 -7.24
N SER A 14 -11.29 3.01 -7.27
CA SER A 14 -11.60 1.70 -6.72
C SER A 14 -11.07 0.60 -7.65
N GLU A 15 -10.41 -0.42 -7.10
CA GLU A 15 -10.10 -1.65 -7.86
C GLU A 15 -11.30 -2.61 -7.94
N CYS A 16 -12.40 -2.27 -7.27
CA CYS A 16 -13.61 -3.07 -7.20
C CYS A 16 -14.71 -2.41 -8.07
N GLU A 17 -15.09 -3.07 -9.17
CA GLU A 17 -16.09 -2.55 -10.13
C GLU A 17 -17.45 -2.21 -9.48
N SER A 18 -17.79 -2.83 -8.35
CA SER A 18 -19.04 -2.59 -7.62
C SER A 18 -18.98 -1.41 -6.65
N ILE A 19 -17.82 -0.75 -6.51
CA ILE A 19 -17.60 0.37 -5.60
C ILE A 19 -17.11 1.56 -6.41
N SER A 20 -17.72 2.72 -6.21
CA SER A 20 -17.33 3.94 -6.90
C SER A 20 -15.97 4.45 -6.45
N ASP A 21 -15.27 5.12 -7.35
CA ASP A 21 -14.09 5.92 -7.05
C ASP A 21 -14.41 6.97 -5.97
N LEU A 22 -13.39 7.36 -5.20
CA LEU A 22 -13.55 8.40 -4.20
C LEU A 22 -13.57 9.79 -4.86
N THR A 23 -14.25 10.74 -4.23
CA THR A 23 -14.21 12.13 -4.71
C THR A 23 -12.91 12.86 -4.35
N ILE A 24 -12.11 12.28 -3.46
CA ILE A 24 -10.80 12.80 -3.07
C ILE A 24 -9.76 12.38 -4.12
N SER A 25 -8.96 13.35 -4.54
CA SER A 25 -7.83 13.13 -5.43
C SER A 25 -6.51 13.01 -4.66
N ALA A 26 -5.62 12.19 -5.19
CA ALA A 26 -4.27 11.97 -4.70
C ALA A 26 -3.32 11.75 -5.88
N TYR A 27 -2.02 11.79 -5.63
CA TYR A 27 -1.05 11.54 -6.69
C TYR A 27 -0.86 10.04 -6.90
N LYS A 28 -1.04 9.59 -8.13
CA LYS A 28 -0.91 8.17 -8.50
C LYS A 28 0.55 7.73 -8.46
N LEU A 29 0.87 6.86 -7.52
CA LEU A 29 2.22 6.36 -7.28
C LEU A 29 2.49 5.03 -8.01
N ASP A 30 1.55 4.09 -7.97
CA ASP A 30 1.60 2.82 -8.73
C ASP A 30 0.77 2.90 -10.03
N GLY A 31 1.14 2.07 -11.01
CA GLY A 31 0.50 2.00 -12.33
C GLY A 31 1.52 1.86 -13.46
N ASP A 32 1.02 1.80 -14.69
CA ASP A 32 1.84 1.76 -15.92
C ASP A 32 2.54 3.13 -16.16
N ARG A 33 2.84 3.45 -17.42
CA ARG A 33 3.62 4.64 -17.84
C ARG A 33 3.09 5.99 -17.35
N ASN A 34 1.90 6.04 -16.77
CA ASN A 34 1.23 7.24 -16.28
C ASN A 34 1.31 7.41 -14.75
N SER A 35 2.16 6.66 -14.06
CA SER A 35 2.39 6.81 -12.61
C SER A 35 3.71 7.53 -12.31
N LEU A 36 3.79 8.10 -11.11
CA LEU A 36 5.00 8.78 -10.63
C LEU A 36 6.22 7.87 -10.64
N LYS A 37 6.07 6.60 -10.23
CA LYS A 37 7.20 5.67 -10.21
C LYS A 37 7.80 5.47 -11.60
N TRP A 38 6.99 5.53 -12.67
CA TRP A 38 7.48 5.39 -14.03
C TRP A 38 8.25 6.61 -14.48
N GLN A 39 7.74 7.81 -14.22
CA GLN A 39 8.43 9.04 -14.59
C GLN A 39 9.75 9.23 -13.84
N LEU A 40 9.81 8.77 -12.59
CA LEU A 40 11.02 8.81 -11.75
C LEU A 40 11.99 7.64 -12.03
N GLY A 41 11.73 6.80 -13.04
CA GLY A 41 12.61 5.68 -13.39
C GLY A 41 12.60 4.51 -12.38
N CYS A 42 11.63 4.47 -11.48
CA CYS A 42 11.48 3.50 -10.39
C CYS A 42 10.53 2.33 -10.74
N TYR A 43 10.36 2.00 -12.03
CA TYR A 43 9.36 1.03 -12.52
C TYR A 43 9.48 -0.39 -11.92
N GLY A 44 10.67 -0.80 -11.47
CA GLY A 44 10.90 -2.12 -10.85
C GLY A 44 10.42 -2.22 -9.39
N LEU A 45 10.04 -1.10 -8.78
CA LEU A 45 9.59 -1.05 -7.40
C LEU A 45 8.08 -1.38 -7.30
N LYS A 46 7.74 -2.22 -6.31
CA LYS A 46 6.36 -2.40 -5.84
C LYS A 46 6.01 -1.24 -4.92
N SER A 47 5.11 -0.35 -5.30
CA SER A 47 4.72 0.83 -4.50
C SER A 47 3.27 0.71 -4.02
N CYS A 48 2.86 1.62 -3.14
CA CYS A 48 1.44 1.85 -2.86
C CYS A 48 0.79 2.51 -4.08
N ASP A 49 -0.52 2.45 -4.18
CA ASP A 49 -1.26 2.99 -5.33
C ASP A 49 -1.23 4.51 -5.40
N TYR A 50 -1.39 5.18 -4.25
CA TYR A 50 -1.46 6.64 -4.18
C TYR A 50 -0.62 7.23 -3.05
N VAL A 51 -0.26 8.50 -3.21
CA VAL A 51 0.22 9.37 -2.15
C VAL A 51 -0.62 10.63 -2.09
N LEU A 52 -1.15 10.94 -0.91
CA LEU A 52 -1.84 12.18 -0.62
C LEU A 52 -0.90 13.10 0.16
N ILE A 53 -0.75 14.33 -0.31
CA ILE A 53 0.04 15.36 0.35
C ILE A 53 -0.89 16.51 0.70
N ILE A 54 -1.10 16.75 1.99
CA ILE A 54 -1.87 17.89 2.49
C ILE A 54 -0.97 18.63 3.47
N GLN A 55 -0.65 19.88 3.15
CA GLN A 55 0.31 20.68 3.92
C GLN A 55 1.65 19.92 4.07
N GLU A 56 2.10 19.67 5.29
CA GLU A 56 3.35 18.93 5.58
C GLU A 56 3.11 17.43 5.85
N LYS A 57 1.88 16.95 5.68
CA LYS A 57 1.51 15.57 5.97
C LYS A 57 1.44 14.75 4.69
N ILE A 58 2.09 13.60 4.73
CA ILE A 58 2.12 12.65 3.62
C ILE A 58 1.39 11.39 4.05
N THR A 59 0.43 10.96 3.26
CA THR A 59 -0.29 9.72 3.49
C THR A 59 -0.11 8.80 2.30
N LEU A 60 0.57 7.67 2.51
CA LEU A 60 0.64 6.59 1.54
C LEU A 60 -0.65 5.78 1.62
N ILE A 61 -1.26 5.49 0.47
CA ILE A 61 -2.54 4.79 0.38
C ILE A 61 -2.37 3.59 -0.54
N GLU A 62 -2.57 2.41 0.04
CA GLU A 62 -2.64 1.13 -0.65
C GLU A 62 -4.09 0.68 -0.69
N ILE A 63 -4.60 0.37 -1.87
CA ILE A 63 -5.91 -0.23 -2.08
C ILE A 63 -5.67 -1.72 -2.31
N SER A 64 -6.30 -2.56 -1.52
CA SER A 64 -6.05 -3.99 -1.55
C SER A 64 -7.34 -4.80 -1.49
N ASP A 65 -7.58 -5.60 -2.53
CA ASP A 65 -8.50 -6.72 -2.44
C ASP A 65 -7.84 -7.89 -1.69
N LEU A 66 -7.78 -7.76 -0.36
CA LEU A 66 -7.15 -8.75 0.52
C LEU A 66 -7.75 -10.14 0.32
N SER A 67 -9.06 -10.26 0.06
CA SER A 67 -9.72 -11.54 -0.22
C SER A 67 -9.21 -12.20 -1.51
N LYS A 68 -9.09 -11.46 -2.62
CA LYS A 68 -8.46 -11.98 -3.84
C LYS A 68 -6.98 -12.32 -3.60
N GLN A 69 -6.24 -11.50 -2.88
CA GLN A 69 -4.84 -11.76 -2.57
C GLN A 69 -4.66 -13.02 -1.70
N PHE A 70 -5.53 -13.27 -0.72
CA PHE A 70 -5.53 -14.49 0.10
C PHE A 70 -5.82 -15.73 -0.75
N SER A 71 -6.85 -15.67 -1.61
CA SER A 71 -7.21 -16.79 -2.48
C SER A 71 -6.12 -17.10 -3.51
N GLY A 72 -5.57 -16.08 -4.18
CA GLY A 72 -4.50 -16.21 -5.18
C GLY A 72 -3.14 -16.60 -4.58
N SER A 73 -2.81 -16.09 -3.39
CA SER A 73 -1.61 -16.53 -2.64
C SER A 73 -1.71 -18.00 -2.27
N SER A 74 -2.90 -18.48 -1.88
CA SER A 74 -3.13 -19.90 -1.61
C SER A 74 -2.89 -20.77 -2.85
N GLU A 75 -3.20 -20.30 -4.05
CA GLU A 75 -2.94 -21.02 -5.31
C GLU A 75 -1.46 -21.02 -5.70
N ARG A 76 -0.79 -19.87 -5.59
CA ARG A 76 0.64 -19.75 -5.86
C ARG A 76 1.47 -20.59 -4.87
N LEU A 77 1.09 -20.57 -3.59
CA LEU A 77 1.63 -21.45 -2.56
C LEU A 77 1.29 -22.92 -2.84
N LYS A 78 0.07 -23.29 -3.23
CA LYS A 78 -0.25 -24.67 -3.62
C LYS A 78 0.66 -25.18 -4.75
N LYS A 79 1.05 -24.31 -5.70
CA LYS A 79 2.01 -24.66 -6.77
C LYS A 79 3.44 -24.86 -6.24
N ILE A 80 3.89 -24.02 -5.32
CA ILE A 80 5.23 -24.12 -4.69
C ILE A 80 5.31 -25.29 -3.71
N ILE A 81 4.29 -25.51 -2.89
CA ILE A 81 4.16 -26.60 -1.92
C ILE A 81 4.07 -27.96 -2.61
N LYS A 82 3.45 -28.03 -3.81
CA LYS A 82 3.53 -29.25 -4.65
C LYS A 82 4.97 -29.62 -5.04
N ALA A 83 5.91 -28.67 -4.99
CA ALA A 83 7.31 -28.88 -5.33
C ALA A 83 8.22 -29.16 -4.11
N ILE A 84 7.72 -29.09 -2.87
CA ILE A 84 8.53 -29.26 -1.64
C ILE A 84 7.76 -30.13 -0.62
N PRO A 85 8.32 -31.24 -0.12
CA PRO A 85 7.63 -32.15 0.79
C PRO A 85 7.65 -31.59 2.22
N LEU A 86 6.60 -30.86 2.60
CA LEU A 86 6.39 -30.35 3.96
C LEU A 86 4.99 -30.78 4.46
N GLU A 87 4.82 -30.90 5.78
CA GLU A 87 3.56 -31.25 6.47
C GLU A 87 2.45 -30.20 6.24
N LYS A 88 1.24 -30.65 5.83
CA LYS A 88 0.17 -29.80 5.24
C LYS A 88 -0.44 -28.74 6.17
N SER A 89 -0.40 -28.91 7.49
CA SER A 89 -1.10 -28.08 8.47
C SER A 89 -0.33 -26.82 8.86
N GLU A 90 1.01 -26.89 8.90
CA GLU A 90 1.88 -25.78 9.33
C GLU A 90 2.15 -24.78 8.20
N ILE A 91 2.15 -25.23 6.95
CA ILE A 91 2.48 -24.38 5.79
C ILE A 91 1.35 -23.42 5.44
N LYS A 92 0.09 -23.80 5.65
CA LYS A 92 -1.06 -23.21 4.94
C LYS A 92 -1.52 -21.85 5.45
N ALA A 93 -1.44 -21.60 6.76
CA ALA A 93 -1.98 -20.38 7.37
C ALA A 93 -0.91 -19.32 7.66
N LEU A 94 0.34 -19.73 7.86
CA LEU A 94 1.48 -18.83 8.07
C LEU A 94 1.97 -18.23 6.75
N SER A 95 2.10 -19.05 5.69
CA SER A 95 2.73 -18.61 4.44
C SER A 95 1.94 -17.55 3.64
N ALA A 96 0.61 -17.64 3.55
CA ALA A 96 -0.17 -16.64 2.80
C ALA A 96 -0.19 -15.28 3.52
N LYS A 97 -0.26 -15.30 4.85
CA LYS A 97 -0.20 -14.09 5.68
C LYS A 97 1.18 -13.44 5.60
N ASP A 98 2.25 -14.22 5.72
CA ASP A 98 3.62 -13.73 5.62
C ASP A 98 3.94 -13.14 4.25
N ILE A 99 3.45 -13.76 3.17
CA ILE A 99 3.58 -13.21 1.81
C ILE A 99 2.93 -11.82 1.73
N MET A 100 1.71 -11.69 2.25
CA MET A 100 0.98 -10.43 2.21
C MET A 100 1.65 -9.35 3.09
N ILE A 101 2.10 -9.72 4.29
CA ILE A 101 2.86 -8.83 5.17
C ILE A 101 4.13 -8.36 4.46
N ASN A 102 4.89 -9.28 3.85
CA ASN A 102 6.10 -8.93 3.11
C ASN A 102 5.79 -7.99 1.94
N GLU A 103 4.68 -8.22 1.23
CA GLU A 103 4.25 -7.36 0.13
C GLU A 103 3.90 -5.95 0.61
N ILE A 104 3.09 -5.81 1.65
CA ILE A 104 2.72 -4.51 2.24
C ILE A 104 3.98 -3.77 2.75
N VAL A 105 4.89 -4.49 3.42
CA VAL A 105 6.16 -3.92 3.89
C VAL A 105 7.02 -3.44 2.73
N HIS A 106 7.16 -4.23 1.65
CA HIS A 106 7.89 -3.81 0.46
C HIS A 106 7.24 -2.59 -0.19
N LYS A 107 5.91 -2.58 -0.33
CA LYS A 107 5.16 -1.45 -0.89
C LYS A 107 5.42 -0.16 -0.11
N TYR A 108 5.39 -0.23 1.22
CA TYR A 108 5.72 0.92 2.05
C TYR A 108 7.17 1.40 1.84
N ILE A 109 8.16 0.52 2.00
CA ILE A 109 9.59 0.88 1.89
C ILE A 109 9.92 1.46 0.52
N HIS A 110 9.46 0.81 -0.54
CA HIS A 110 9.68 1.27 -1.90
C HIS A 110 8.98 2.60 -2.19
N SER A 111 7.80 2.84 -1.62
CA SER A 111 7.13 4.13 -1.74
C SER A 111 7.95 5.25 -1.08
N LEU A 112 8.59 4.98 0.06
CA LEU A 112 9.53 5.94 0.67
C LEU A 112 10.72 6.25 -0.25
N ILE A 113 11.26 5.24 -0.95
CA ILE A 113 12.34 5.43 -1.92
C ILE A 113 11.87 6.32 -3.08
N ILE A 114 10.66 6.08 -3.60
CA ILE A 114 10.08 6.89 -4.68
C ILE A 114 9.87 8.34 -4.22
N LEU A 115 9.37 8.55 -3.01
CA LEU A 115 9.21 9.90 -2.45
C LEU A 115 10.55 10.61 -2.23
N HIS A 116 11.55 9.88 -1.76
CA HIS A 116 12.90 10.43 -1.64
C HIS A 116 13.46 10.85 -3.01
N GLU A 117 13.23 10.05 -4.06
CA GLU A 117 13.62 10.41 -5.41
C GLU A 117 12.84 11.64 -5.91
N LEU A 118 11.53 11.68 -5.70
CA LEU A 118 10.68 12.83 -6.03
C LEU A 118 11.20 14.14 -5.40
N GLY A 119 11.61 14.11 -4.13
CA GLY A 119 12.14 15.29 -3.43
C GLY A 119 13.46 15.83 -4.02
N LYS A 120 14.18 15.04 -4.83
CA LYS A 120 15.35 15.53 -5.58
C LYS A 120 14.96 16.31 -6.83
N HIS A 121 13.82 15.98 -7.45
CA HIS A 121 13.31 16.66 -8.64
C HIS A 121 12.47 17.88 -8.28
N GLU A 122 11.78 17.83 -7.13
CA GLU A 122 10.91 18.89 -6.65
C GLU A 122 11.43 19.45 -5.33
N SER A 123 12.34 20.43 -5.39
CA SER A 123 12.97 21.03 -4.20
C SER A 123 11.99 21.70 -3.23
N ASN A 124 10.75 21.93 -3.66
CA ASN A 124 9.67 22.47 -2.83
C ASN A 124 9.05 21.42 -1.90
N TYR A 125 9.26 20.12 -2.16
CA TYR A 125 8.75 19.04 -1.32
C TYR A 125 9.86 18.46 -0.45
N ASN A 126 10.01 19.01 0.76
CA ASN A 126 10.83 18.38 1.80
C ASN A 126 9.97 17.38 2.58
N PHE A 127 10.02 16.11 2.17
CA PHE A 127 9.21 15.07 2.78
C PHE A 127 9.73 14.73 4.19
N ASN A 128 9.07 15.27 5.22
CA ASN A 128 9.33 14.87 6.61
C ASN A 128 8.73 13.48 6.86
N LEU A 129 9.58 12.47 6.93
CA LEU A 129 9.18 11.07 7.12
C LEU A 129 8.53 10.81 8.50
N GLU A 130 8.71 11.71 9.49
CA GLU A 130 8.12 11.57 10.82
C GLU A 130 6.61 11.83 10.84
N ASN A 131 6.09 12.59 9.87
CA ASN A 131 4.67 12.93 9.75
C ASN A 131 3.95 12.06 8.70
N MET A 132 4.41 10.83 8.49
CA MET A 132 3.83 9.93 7.49
C MET A 132 2.74 9.02 8.03
N GLY A 133 1.59 9.06 7.38
CA GLY A 133 0.53 8.06 7.51
C GLY A 133 0.70 6.95 6.48
N PHE A 134 0.32 5.73 6.85
CA PHE A 134 0.20 4.63 5.88
C PHE A 134 -1.18 3.98 6.04
N ILE A 135 -1.98 3.98 4.98
CA ILE A 135 -3.31 3.43 4.97
C ILE A 135 -3.37 2.26 4.00
N VAL A 136 -3.88 1.13 4.49
CA VAL A 136 -4.30 -0.01 3.66
C VAL A 136 -5.82 -0.05 3.67
N ALA A 137 -6.43 0.27 2.54
CA ALA A 137 -7.88 0.23 2.35
C ALA A 137 -8.29 -1.09 1.71
N HIS A 138 -9.23 -1.81 2.32
CA HIS A 138 -9.63 -3.15 1.85
C HIS A 138 -11.12 -3.27 1.52
N PHE A 139 -11.45 -4.19 0.62
CA PHE A 139 -12.82 -4.44 0.16
C PHE A 139 -13.54 -5.60 0.89
N SER A 140 -12.82 -6.36 1.71
CA SER A 140 -13.33 -7.62 2.28
C SER A 140 -14.06 -7.48 3.63
N GLY A 141 -14.93 -8.46 3.93
CA GLY A 141 -15.79 -8.49 5.13
C GLY A 141 -15.08 -8.91 6.43
N TRP A 142 -15.78 -8.73 7.55
CA TRP A 142 -15.29 -8.78 8.94
C TRP A 142 -14.52 -10.05 9.39
N SER A 143 -14.56 -11.16 8.64
CA SER A 143 -13.77 -12.37 8.94
C SER A 143 -12.24 -12.14 8.85
N ASP A 144 -11.83 -11.03 8.25
CA ASP A 144 -10.42 -10.66 8.08
C ASP A 144 -9.83 -9.91 9.29
N ILE A 145 -10.62 -9.48 10.27
CA ILE A 145 -10.16 -8.61 11.38
C ILE A 145 -9.00 -9.23 12.19
N GLN A 146 -9.02 -10.53 12.47
CA GLN A 146 -7.91 -11.19 13.15
C GLN A 146 -6.64 -11.28 12.30
N ALA A 147 -6.79 -11.39 10.97
CA ALA A 147 -5.67 -11.33 10.05
C ALA A 147 -5.11 -9.90 9.99
N LEU A 148 -5.99 -8.88 9.97
CA LEU A 148 -5.63 -7.46 9.99
C LEU A 148 -4.86 -7.06 11.25
N ASP A 149 -5.29 -7.51 12.42
CA ASP A 149 -4.58 -7.25 13.69
C ASP A 149 -3.22 -7.95 13.75
N HIS A 150 -3.10 -9.12 13.12
CA HIS A 150 -1.82 -9.79 12.98
C HIS A 150 -0.90 -9.03 12.02
N ILE A 151 -1.42 -8.59 10.87
CA ILE A 151 -0.67 -7.77 9.89
C ILE A 151 -0.18 -6.49 10.54
N LYS A 152 -1.04 -5.76 11.27
CA LYS A 152 -0.65 -4.55 12.02
C LYS A 152 0.50 -4.82 12.98
N ARG A 153 0.41 -5.89 13.77
CA ARG A 153 1.46 -6.29 14.72
C ARG A 153 2.75 -6.68 14.01
N SER A 154 2.68 -7.56 13.02
CA SER A 154 3.86 -8.01 12.28
C SER A 154 4.56 -6.89 11.51
N ILE A 155 3.80 -5.94 10.97
CA ILE A 155 4.35 -4.74 10.34
C ILE A 155 5.06 -3.87 11.38
N LYS A 156 4.40 -3.58 12.50
CA LYS A 156 4.98 -2.82 13.62
C LYS A 156 6.27 -3.46 14.13
N ASP A 157 6.28 -4.77 14.31
CA ASP A 157 7.44 -5.54 14.79
C ASP A 157 8.59 -5.52 13.78
N ARG A 158 8.30 -5.48 12.47
CA ARG A 158 9.33 -5.39 11.42
C ARG A 158 9.97 -4.01 11.30
N PHE A 159 9.23 -2.95 11.60
CA PHE A 159 9.74 -1.57 11.53
C PHE A 159 10.46 -1.10 12.81
N GLN A 160 10.46 -1.91 13.89
CA GLN A 160 11.24 -1.76 15.12
C GLN A 160 11.52 -0.31 15.57
N GLY A 161 10.47 0.53 15.61
CA GLY A 161 10.53 1.87 16.21
C GLY A 161 11.38 2.92 15.48
N LYS A 162 11.95 2.65 14.30
CA LYS A 162 12.81 3.61 13.59
C LYS A 162 12.08 4.46 12.54
N LEU A 163 11.00 3.95 11.95
CA LEU A 163 10.15 4.62 10.95
C LEU A 163 8.80 3.88 10.90
N THR A 164 8.12 3.77 12.04
CA THR A 164 6.81 3.07 12.07
C THR A 164 5.76 4.10 11.66
N PRO A 165 5.18 4.03 10.44
CA PRO A 165 4.12 4.95 10.07
C PRO A 165 2.92 4.74 11.00
N GLU A 166 2.06 5.74 11.11
CA GLU A 166 0.72 5.51 11.65
C GLU A 166 -0.03 4.61 10.66
N LEU A 167 0.07 3.29 10.85
CA LEU A 167 -0.57 2.30 10.00
C LEU A 167 -2.05 2.18 10.35
N LYS A 168 -2.92 2.54 9.42
CA LYS A 168 -4.36 2.27 9.47
C LYS A 168 -4.70 1.20 8.44
N ILE A 169 -5.42 0.18 8.87
CA ILE A 169 -6.05 -0.77 7.95
C ILE A 169 -7.54 -0.66 8.17
N ILE A 170 -8.26 -0.27 7.12
CA ILE A 170 -9.67 0.11 7.18
C ILE A 170 -10.44 -0.40 5.95
N PRO A 171 -11.76 -0.56 6.04
CA PRO A 171 -12.60 -0.76 4.87
C PRO A 171 -12.47 0.41 3.88
N PHE A 172 -12.47 0.12 2.59
CA PHE A 172 -12.41 1.14 1.54
C PHE A 172 -13.56 2.15 1.65
N ALA A 173 -14.75 1.69 2.05
CA ALA A 173 -15.92 2.55 2.27
C ALA A 173 -15.69 3.65 3.33
N ASP A 174 -14.77 3.44 4.26
CA ASP A 174 -14.46 4.40 5.33
C ASP A 174 -13.30 5.34 4.96
N LEU A 175 -12.58 5.05 3.86
CA LEU A 175 -11.37 5.76 3.47
C LEU A 175 -11.63 7.26 3.24
N GLU A 176 -12.69 7.58 2.51
CA GLU A 176 -13.00 8.99 2.20
C GLU A 176 -13.27 9.82 3.45
N ASN A 177 -14.05 9.28 4.40
CA ASN A 177 -14.33 9.96 5.66
C ASN A 177 -13.06 10.14 6.50
N LEU A 178 -12.21 9.12 6.55
CA LEU A 178 -10.93 9.22 7.25
C LEU A 178 -10.05 10.32 6.64
N LEU A 179 -9.91 10.36 5.31
CA LEU A 179 -9.08 11.35 4.63
C LEU A 179 -9.63 12.78 4.78
N ARG A 180 -10.95 12.97 4.86
CA ARG A 180 -11.58 14.29 5.13
C ARG A 180 -11.37 14.80 6.55
N THR A 181 -11.25 13.89 7.51
CA THR A 181 -11.19 14.20 8.95
C THR A 181 -9.77 14.16 9.51
N THR A 182 -8.81 13.68 8.72
CA THR A 182 -7.39 13.67 9.05
C THR A 182 -6.80 15.01 8.60
N PRO A 183 -6.45 15.92 9.52
CA PRO A 183 -5.81 17.19 9.17
C PRO A 183 -4.42 16.97 8.57
#